data_AF-A0A2D4FFY6-F1
#
_entry.id   AF-A0A2D4FFY6-F1
#
_cell.length_a   1.000
_cell.length_b   1.000
_cell.length_c   1.000
_cell.angle_alpha   90.00
_cell.angle_beta   90.00
_cell.angle_gamma   90.00
#
_symmetry.space_group_name_H-M   'P 1'
#
loop_
_entity.id
_entity.type
_entity.pdbx_description
1 polymer ?
#
loop_
_entity_poly.entity_id
_entity_poly.type
_entity_poly.pdbx_seq_one_letter_code
_entity_poly.pdbx_strand_id
1 'polypeptide(L)'
;GYTDIDLAVDEIGLWVIYSTENAKGAIVLSKLDPETLKISQTWRTNIYKQSVANSFMICGSLYTISSYSSPEATVNFIYRTSTGDSAPLKIRFENRYRYSSMVDYNP
;
A
#
# COMPACT_ATOMS: atom_id res chain seq x y z
N GLY A 1 4.71 6.13 14.01
CA GLY A 1 5.04 7.43 13.38
C GLY A 1 3.77 8.04 12.83
N TYR A 2 3.87 9.18 12.15
CA TYR A 2 2.74 9.82 11.46
C TYR A 2 2.74 9.37 10.00
N THR A 3 2.13 8.23 9.75
CA THR A 3 2.12 7.56 8.44
C THR A 3 0.70 7.13 8.05
N ASP A 4 -0.30 7.90 8.49
CA ASP A 4 -1.72 7.59 8.31
C ASP A 4 -2.17 7.71 6.85
N ILE A 5 -1.56 8.62 6.10
CA ILE A 5 -1.80 8.90 4.68
C ILE A 5 -0.47 8.75 3.95
N ASP A 6 -0.49 8.01 2.84
CA ASP A 6 0.68 7.70 2.03
C ASP A 6 0.36 7.95 0.55
N LEU A 7 1.23 8.65 -0.17
CA LEU A 7 1.05 8.94 -1.59
C LEU A 7 1.93 7.99 -2.40
N ALA A 8 1.37 7.43 -3.47
CA ALA A 8 2.10 6.49 -4.33
C ALA A 8 1.90 6.82 -5.80
N VAL A 9 2.90 6.48 -6.61
CA VAL A 9 2.85 6.58 -8.07
C VAL A 9 3.15 5.20 -8.66
N ASP A 10 2.42 4.83 -9.70
CA ASP A 10 2.70 3.67 -10.54
C ASP A 10 2.49 4.00 -12.02
N GLU A 11 2.58 3.00 -12.90
CA GLU A 11 2.44 3.13 -14.35
C GLU A 11 1.11 3.76 -14.79
N ILE A 12 0.08 3.71 -13.93
CA ILE A 12 -1.24 4.24 -14.25
C ILE A 12 -1.58 5.53 -13.50
N GLY A 13 -0.67 6.10 -12.69
CA GLY A 13 -0.76 7.47 -12.19
C GLY A 13 -0.65 7.61 -10.67
N LEU A 14 -1.36 8.60 -10.11
CA LEU A 14 -1.27 9.00 -8.71
C LEU A 14 -2.31 8.29 -7.82
N TRP A 15 -1.88 7.90 -6.63
CA TRP A 15 -2.67 7.20 -5.63
C TRP A 15 -2.49 7.79 -4.24
N VAL A 16 -3.50 7.60 -3.40
CA VAL A 16 -3.41 7.82 -1.96
C VAL A 16 -3.87 6.57 -1.20
N ILE A 17 -3.08 6.15 -0.23
CA ILE A 17 -3.28 4.98 0.61
C ILE A 17 -3.49 5.45 2.05
N TYR A 18 -4.62 5.11 2.63
CA TYR A 18 -5.06 5.61 3.94
C TYR A 18 -5.98 4.60 4.63
N SER A 19 -6.58 4.99 5.74
CA SER A 19 -7.69 4.26 6.36
C SER A 19 -8.71 5.27 6.89
N THR A 20 -9.93 4.81 7.16
CA THR A 20 -10.99 5.62 7.78
C THR A 20 -11.63 4.87 8.94
N GLU A 21 -12.40 5.58 9.77
CA GLU A 21 -13.21 4.96 10.83
C GLU A 21 -14.24 3.97 10.24
N ASN A 22 -14.88 4.34 9.13
CA ASN A 22 -15.78 3.47 8.38
C ASN A 22 -15.07 2.21 7.86
N ALA A 23 -13.79 2.34 7.50
CA ALA A 23 -12.93 1.23 7.09
C ALA A 23 -12.49 0.34 8.25
N LYS A 24 -12.70 0.76 9.50
CA LYS A 24 -12.27 0.08 10.73
C LYS A 24 -10.78 -0.30 10.71
N GLY A 25 -9.93 0.59 10.19
CA GLY A 25 -8.48 0.36 10.12
C GLY A 25 -8.01 -0.42 8.88
N ALA A 26 -8.92 -0.91 8.04
CA ALA A 26 -8.55 -1.54 6.77
C ALA A 26 -7.97 -0.49 5.79
N ILE A 27 -6.99 -0.89 4.99
CA ILE A 27 -6.42 -0.02 3.96
C ILE A 27 -7.52 0.35 2.96
N VAL A 28 -7.65 1.65 2.75
CA VAL A 28 -8.41 2.27 1.67
C VAL A 28 -7.40 2.87 0.71
N LEU A 29 -7.59 2.62 -0.58
CA LEU A 29 -6.78 3.21 -1.63
C LEU A 29 -7.69 3.99 -2.57
N SER A 30 -7.26 5.18 -2.97
CA SER A 30 -7.99 6.04 -3.89
C SER A 30 -7.09 6.48 -5.02
N LYS A 31 -7.60 6.42 -6.25
CA LYS A 31 -6.92 6.94 -7.43
C LYS A 31 -7.20 8.42 -7.57
N LEU A 32 -6.16 9.22 -7.70
CA LEU A 32 -6.25 10.67 -7.78
C LEU A 32 -6.01 11.16 -9.20
N ASP A 33 -6.77 12.18 -9.59
CA ASP A 33 -6.42 13.03 -10.72
C ASP A 33 -5.17 13.87 -10.33
N PRO A 34 -4.06 13.80 -11.08
CA PRO A 34 -2.80 14.43 -10.68
C PRO A 34 -2.83 15.97 -10.73
N GLU A 35 -3.74 16.56 -11.52
CA GLU A 35 -3.83 18.02 -11.68
C GLU A 35 -4.75 18.66 -10.64
N THR A 36 -5.84 17.97 -10.30
CA THR A 36 -6.91 18.50 -9.45
C THR A 36 -7.00 17.85 -8.08
N LEU A 37 -6.28 16.75 -7.85
CA LEU A 37 -6.32 15.91 -6.65
C LEU A 37 -7.71 15.33 -6.33
N LYS A 38 -8.64 15.37 -7.29
CA LYS A 38 -9.96 14.77 -7.13
C LYS A 38 -9.83 13.26 -7.11
N ILE A 39 -10.62 12.63 -6.22
CA ILE A 39 -10.75 11.19 -6.17
C ILE A 39 -11.55 10.74 -7.40
N SER A 40 -10.92 9.93 -8.24
CA SER A 40 -11.58 9.30 -9.40
C SER A 40 -12.29 7.99 -9.02
N GLN A 41 -11.64 7.18 -8.17
CA GLN A 41 -12.19 5.92 -7.69
C GLN A 41 -11.53 5.52 -6.36
N THR A 42 -12.27 4.77 -5.53
CA THR A 42 -11.84 4.29 -4.22
C THR A 42 -12.10 2.80 -4.07
N TRP A 43 -11.15 2.09 -3.46
CA TRP A 43 -11.28 0.68 -3.09
C TRP A 43 -10.99 0.50 -1.61
N ARG A 44 -11.77 -0.39 -0.99
CA ARG A 44 -11.55 -0.84 0.38
C ARG A 44 -10.99 -2.25 0.35
N THR A 45 -9.86 -2.45 1.00
CA THR A 45 -9.21 -3.76 1.10
C THR A 45 -9.67 -4.52 2.34
N ASN A 46 -9.20 -5.75 2.49
CA ASN A 46 -9.39 -6.60 3.65
C ASN A 46 -8.13 -6.73 4.52
N ILE A 47 -7.12 -5.87 4.35
CA ILE A 47 -5.90 -5.86 5.15
C ILE A 47 -5.85 -4.61 6.05
N TYR A 48 -5.43 -4.78 7.31
CA TYR A 48 -5.34 -3.67 8.27
C TYR A 48 -4.05 -2.87 8.08
N LYS A 49 -4.16 -1.54 7.99
CA LYS A 49 -2.99 -0.66 7.78
C LYS A 49 -1.95 -0.80 8.88
N GLN A 50 -2.39 -0.98 10.13
CA GLN A 50 -1.50 -1.17 11.30
C GLN A 50 -0.84 -2.55 11.35
N SER A 51 -1.30 -3.52 10.55
CA SER A 51 -0.73 -4.88 10.51
C SER A 51 0.44 -5.02 9.53
N VAL A 52 0.71 -3.97 8.75
CA VAL A 52 1.77 -3.93 7.75
C VAL A 52 2.72 -2.78 8.04
N ALA A 53 3.96 -2.93 7.63
CA ALA A 53 5.01 -1.95 7.86
C ALA A 53 4.98 -0.82 6.83
N ASN A 54 4.68 -1.16 5.57
CA ASN A 54 4.64 -0.22 4.46
C ASN A 54 3.76 -0.80 3.34
N SER A 55 3.41 0.01 2.35
CA SER A 55 2.63 -0.38 1.18
C SER A 55 3.00 0.44 -0.05
N PHE A 56 2.99 -0.16 -1.22
CA PHE A 56 3.32 0.51 -2.49
C PHE A 56 2.45 -0.01 -3.64
N MET A 57 2.40 0.72 -4.74
CA MET A 57 1.61 0.39 -5.93
C MET A 57 2.52 -0.04 -7.09
N ILE A 58 2.15 -1.08 -7.83
CA ILE A 58 2.75 -1.47 -9.12
C ILE A 58 1.64 -1.97 -10.04
N CYS A 59 1.57 -1.47 -11.28
CA CYS A 59 0.60 -1.86 -12.30
C CYS A 59 -0.86 -1.91 -11.79
N GLY A 60 -1.29 -0.93 -11.00
CA GLY A 60 -2.62 -0.86 -10.42
C GLY A 60 -2.90 -1.88 -9.31
N SER A 61 -1.87 -2.47 -8.72
CA SER A 61 -2.00 -3.41 -7.61
C SER A 61 -1.27 -2.90 -6.37
N LEU A 62 -1.96 -2.95 -5.23
CA LEU A 62 -1.39 -2.62 -3.93
C LEU A 62 -0.62 -3.82 -3.40
N TYR A 63 0.61 -3.61 -2.96
CA TYR A 63 1.45 -4.56 -2.26
C TYR A 63 1.76 -4.06 -0.85
N THR A 64 1.90 -4.97 0.12
CA THR A 64 2.29 -4.60 1.49
C THR A 64 3.53 -5.34 1.95
N ILE A 65 4.29 -4.70 2.84
CA ILE A 65 5.47 -5.27 3.49
C ILE A 65 5.12 -5.64 4.94
N SER A 66 5.51 -6.84 5.38
CA SER A 66 5.12 -7.38 6.69
C SER A 66 5.85 -6.75 7.89
N SER A 67 7.07 -6.25 7.75
CA SER A 67 7.85 -5.71 8.87
C SER A 67 8.88 -4.66 8.43
N TYR A 68 9.00 -3.57 9.20
CA TYR A 68 10.04 -2.55 9.02
C TYR A 68 11.29 -2.81 9.86
N SER A 69 11.23 -3.77 10.79
CA SER A 69 12.30 -4.04 11.77
C SER A 69 12.94 -5.42 11.66
N SER A 70 12.18 -6.41 11.15
CA SER A 70 12.72 -7.73 10.84
C SER A 70 13.72 -7.62 9.69
N PRO A 71 14.92 -8.23 9.78
CA PRO A 71 15.85 -8.36 8.66
C PRO A 71 15.24 -9.14 7.48
N GLU A 72 14.42 -10.13 7.82
CA GLU A 72 13.69 -10.96 6.87
C GLU A 72 12.21 -10.58 6.93
N ALA A 73 11.83 -9.59 6.12
CA ALA A 73 10.45 -9.25 5.89
C ALA A 73 9.96 -9.91 4.59
N THR A 74 8.69 -9.73 4.29
CA THR A 74 8.06 -10.25 3.09
C THR A 74 7.13 -9.22 2.49
N VAL A 75 7.04 -9.21 1.17
CA VAL A 75 5.84 -8.71 0.51
C VAL A 75 4.76 -9.78 0.72
N ASN A 76 3.80 -9.48 1.60
CA ASN A 76 2.94 -10.49 2.24
C ASN A 76 1.49 -10.48 1.76
N PHE A 77 1.10 -9.48 0.97
CA PHE A 77 -0.26 -9.34 0.47
C PHE A 77 -0.29 -8.53 -0.82
N ILE A 78 -1.25 -8.85 -1.68
CA ILE A 78 -1.59 -8.10 -2.89
C ILE A 78 -3.10 -7.84 -2.94
N TYR A 79 -3.49 -6.64 -3.38
CA TYR A 79 -4.86 -6.30 -3.77
C TYR A 79 -4.86 -5.73 -5.19
N ARG A 80 -5.64 -6.32 -6.10
CA ARG A 80 -5.73 -5.88 -7.50
C ARG A 80 -6.94 -4.97 -7.70
N THR A 81 -6.71 -3.71 -8.06
CA THR A 81 -7.79 -2.74 -8.24
C THR A 81 -8.70 -3.04 -9.44
N SER A 82 -8.18 -3.76 -10.44
CA SER A 82 -8.90 -4.14 -11.66
C SER A 82 -9.99 -5.19 -11.43
N THR A 83 -9.79 -6.08 -10.46
CA THR A 83 -10.70 -7.20 -10.15
C THR A 83 -11.36 -7.07 -8.79
N GLY A 84 -10.76 -6.31 -7.87
CA GLY A 84 -11.18 -6.23 -6.47
C GLY A 84 -10.69 -7.42 -5.62
N ASP A 85 -9.94 -8.34 -6.22
CA ASP A 85 -9.45 -9.55 -5.55
C ASP A 85 -8.16 -9.29 -4.77
N SER A 86 -8.00 -10.03 -3.67
CA SER A 86 -6.76 -10.06 -2.89
C SER A 86 -6.23 -11.45 -2.63
N ALA A 87 -4.92 -11.54 -2.40
CA ALA A 87 -4.25 -12.80 -2.11
C ALA A 87 -3.07 -12.59 -1.14
N PRO A 88 -2.75 -13.59 -0.29
CA PRO A 88 -1.51 -13.59 0.46
C PRO A 88 -0.32 -13.84 -0.46
N LEU A 89 0.82 -13.22 -0.13
CA LEU A 89 2.11 -13.41 -0.80
C LEU A 89 3.18 -13.85 0.20
N LYS A 90 4.29 -14.40 -0.31
CA LYS A 90 5.48 -14.78 0.48
C LYS A 90 6.77 -14.44 -0.26
N ILE A 91 6.83 -13.26 -0.88
CA ILE A 91 8.03 -12.81 -1.61
C ILE A 91 9.00 -12.22 -0.59
N ARG A 92 10.26 -12.68 -0.61
CA ARG A 92 11.29 -12.21 0.33
C ARG A 92 11.57 -10.72 0.13
N PHE A 93 11.59 -9.96 1.22
CA PHE A 93 11.99 -8.56 1.26
C PHE A 93 13.13 -8.39 2.27
N GLU A 94 14.35 -8.15 1.79
CA GLU A 94 15.53 -7.99 2.63
C GLU A 94 15.59 -6.56 3.21
N ASN A 95 15.43 -6.46 4.52
CA ASN A 95 15.57 -5.20 5.23
C ASN A 95 16.95 -5.14 5.93
N ARG A 96 17.97 -4.73 5.17
CA ARG A 96 19.37 -4.77 5.60
C ARG A 96 19.67 -3.93 6.84
N TYR A 97 18.94 -2.84 7.03
CA TYR A 97 19.19 -1.87 8.10
C TYR A 97 18.21 -1.97 9.27
N ARG A 98 17.27 -2.94 9.24
CA ARG A 98 16.28 -3.20 10.31
C ARG A 98 15.42 -1.97 10.66
N TYR A 99 15.37 -0.99 9.76
CA TYR A 99 14.57 0.22 9.90
C TYR A 99 14.30 0.82 8.53
N SER A 100 13.34 0.25 7.80
CA SER A 100 12.86 0.82 6.55
C SER A 100 11.66 1.71 6.85
N SER A 101 11.90 3.03 6.87
CA SER A 101 10.86 4.02 7.20
C SER A 101 9.86 4.22 6.07
N MET A 102 10.33 4.15 4.82
CA MET A 102 9.56 4.48 3.62
C MET A 102 10.02 3.60 2.45
N VAL A 103 9.08 3.15 1.63
CA VAL A 103 9.33 2.39 0.40
C VAL A 103 8.38 2.93 -0.66
N ASP A 104 8.94 3.58 -1.67
CA ASP A 104 8.19 4.10 -2.81
C ASP A 104 8.63 3.39 -4.09
N TYR A 105 7.65 3.09 -4.94
CA TYR A 105 7.91 2.56 -6.28
C TYR A 105 8.22 3.70 -7.25
N ASN A 106 9.14 3.45 -8.19
CA ASN A 106 9.44 4.34 -9.30
C ASN A 106 9.18 3.57 -10.61
N PRO A 107 8.09 3.89 -11.34
CA PRO A 107 7.67 3.20 -12.56
C PRO A 107 8.61 3.42 -13.75
#